data_AF-A0AAV9PIU5-F1
#
_entry.id   AF-A0AAV9PIU5-F1
#
_cell.length_a   1.000
_cell.length_b   1.000
_cell.length_c   1.000
_cell.angle_alpha   90.00
_cell.angle_beta   90.00
_cell.angle_gamma   90.00
#
_symmetry.space_group_name_H-M   'P 1'
#
loop_
_entity.id
_entity.type
_entity.pdbx_description
1 polymer ?
#
loop_
_entity_poly.entity_id
_entity_poly.type
_entity_poly.pdbx_seq_one_letter_code
_entity_poly.pdbx_strand_id
1 'polypeptide(L)' 'MHPHLHTKDNRGCEEVMTALEECHAQGFLWKSMGMCSDLKTQVNKCLRAERLERTAKNREQAREKREKMKAIFQEIDANS' A
#
# COMPACT_ATOMS: atom_id res chain seq x y z
N MET A 1 -4.73 -11.83 -12.67
CA MET A 1 -3.86 -11.80 -11.49
C MET A 1 -3.20 -10.45 -11.44
N HIS A 2 -2.99 -9.86 -10.28
CA HIS A 2 -2.29 -8.57 -10.15
C HIS A 2 -0.83 -8.89 -9.80
N PRO A 3 0.07 -9.04 -10.80
CA PRO A 3 1.42 -9.53 -10.55
C PRO A 3 2.22 -8.56 -9.68
N HIS A 4 1.84 -7.27 -9.73
CA HIS A 4 2.43 -6.18 -8.96
C HIS A 4 2.03 -6.16 -7.48
N LEU A 5 1.13 -7.03 -7.02
CA LEU A 5 0.75 -7.08 -5.61
C LEU A 5 1.67 -7.96 -4.77
N HIS A 6 2.38 -8.91 -5.37
CA HIS A 6 3.40 -9.75 -4.73
C HIS A 6 4.75 -9.02 -4.58
N THR A 7 4.72 -7.75 -4.20
CA THR A 7 5.94 -6.96 -3.96
C THR A 7 6.31 -7.00 -2.48
N LYS A 8 7.58 -6.66 -2.17
CA LYS A 8 8.05 -6.52 -0.76
C LYS A 8 7.18 -5.58 0.07
N ASP A 9 6.49 -4.64 -0.58
CA ASP A 9 5.70 -3.60 0.05
C ASP A 9 4.32 -4.08 0.53
N ASN A 10 3.81 -5.23 0.03
CA ASN A 10 2.49 -5.73 0.39
C ASN A 10 2.51 -7.10 1.08
N ARG A 11 3.63 -7.45 1.75
CA ARG A 11 3.78 -8.74 2.44
C ARG A 11 2.76 -8.93 3.56
N GLY A 12 2.18 -7.86 4.11
CA GLY A 12 1.15 -7.94 5.14
C GLY A 12 -0.20 -8.45 4.64
N CYS A 13 -0.39 -8.51 3.31
CA CYS A 13 -1.62 -8.98 2.68
C CYS A 13 -1.51 -10.37 2.03
N GLU A 14 -0.40 -11.09 2.25
CA GLU A 14 -0.12 -12.38 1.59
C GLU A 14 -1.23 -13.41 1.84
N GLU A 15 -1.69 -13.56 3.09
CA GLU A 15 -2.72 -14.54 3.46
C GLU A 15 -4.04 -14.34 2.70
N VAL A 16 -4.55 -13.10 2.66
CA VAL A 16 -5.82 -12.79 1.98
C VAL A 16 -5.68 -12.85 0.45
N MET A 17 -4.48 -12.58 -0.07
CA MET A 17 -4.19 -12.74 -1.49
C MET A 17 -4.15 -14.22 -1.88
N THR A 18 -3.49 -15.07 -1.08
CA THR A 18 -3.49 -16.53 -1.29
C THR A 18 -4.91 -17.08 -1.25
N ALA A 19 -5.74 -16.67 -0.29
CA ALA A 19 -7.14 -17.08 -0.24
C ALA A 19 -7.93 -16.70 -1.51
N LEU A 20 -7.67 -15.50 -2.06
CA LEU A 20 -8.28 -15.08 -3.33
C LEU A 20 -7.77 -15.91 -4.52
N GLU A 21 -6.50 -16.30 -4.52
CA GLU A 21 -5.91 -17.18 -5.55
C GLU A 21 -6.53 -18.58 -5.51
N GLU A 22 -6.67 -19.15 -4.32
CA GLU A 22 -7.36 -20.42 -4.10
C GLU A 22 -8.81 -20.37 -4.57
N CYS A 23 -9.52 -19.27 -4.30
CA CYS A 23 -10.88 -19.08 -4.81
C CYS A 23 -10.92 -18.99 -6.34
N HIS A 24 -9.96 -18.31 -6.96
CA HIS A 24 -9.86 -18.28 -8.42
C HIS A 24 -9.48 -19.63 -9.03
N ALA A 25 -8.75 -20.49 -8.30
CA ALA A 25 -8.37 -21.83 -8.73
C ALA A 25 -9.59 -22.77 -8.90
N GLN A 26 -10.76 -22.41 -8.36
CA GLN A 26 -12.02 -23.13 -8.56
C GLN A 26 -12.54 -23.05 -10.00
N GLY A 27 -12.02 -22.13 -10.81
CA GLY A 27 -12.26 -22.09 -12.26
C GLY A 27 -12.75 -20.74 -12.76
N PHE A 28 -12.67 -20.56 -14.09
CA PHE A 28 -12.99 -19.29 -14.76
C PHE A 28 -14.44 -18.86 -14.53
N LEU A 29 -15.41 -19.78 -14.68
CA LEU A 29 -16.83 -19.47 -14.51
C LEU A 29 -17.15 -19.04 -13.06
N TRP A 30 -16.57 -19.74 -12.08
CA TRP A 30 -16.73 -19.42 -10.66
C TRP A 30 -16.28 -17.98 -10.36
N LYS A 31 -15.10 -17.63 -10.87
CA LYS A 31 -14.54 -16.29 -10.79
C LYS A 31 -15.40 -15.25 -11.52
N SER A 32 -15.82 -15.53 -12.75
CA SER A 32 -16.57 -14.56 -13.58
C SER A 32 -17.97 -14.29 -13.05
N MET A 33 -18.58 -15.26 -12.35
CA MET A 33 -19.86 -15.10 -11.66
C MET A 33 -19.75 -14.29 -10.36
N GLY A 34 -18.54 -13.88 -9.95
CA GLY A 34 -18.34 -13.05 -8.78
C GLY A 34 -18.31 -13.81 -7.45
N MET A 35 -18.17 -15.13 -7.47
CA MET A 35 -18.18 -15.97 -6.26
C MET A 35 -17.00 -15.70 -5.31
N CYS A 36 -15.96 -14.98 -5.75
CA CYS A 36 -14.80 -14.58 -4.95
C CYS A 36 -14.84 -13.11 -4.49
N SER A 37 -15.98 -12.42 -4.61
CA SER A 37 -16.08 -10.96 -4.39
C SER A 37 -15.75 -10.54 -2.96
N ASP A 38 -16.08 -11.36 -1.96
CA ASP A 38 -15.78 -11.06 -0.57
C ASP A 38 -14.27 -11.08 -0.31
N LEU A 39 -13.58 -12.10 -0.80
CA LEU A 39 -12.12 -12.20 -0.73
C LEU A 39 -11.45 -11.04 -1.47
N LYS A 40 -11.95 -10.69 -2.66
CA LYS A 40 -11.49 -9.50 -3.41
C LYS A 40 -11.65 -8.21 -2.59
N THR A 41 -12.76 -8.08 -1.86
CA THR A 41 -13.01 -6.92 -1.00
C THR A 41 -12.03 -6.87 0.17
N GLN A 42 -11.69 -8.03 0.75
CA GLN A 42 -10.71 -8.12 1.83
C GLN A 42 -9.29 -7.76 1.34
N VAL A 43 -8.87 -8.26 0.18
CA VAL A 43 -7.60 -7.86 -0.46
C VAL A 43 -7.54 -6.34 -0.64
N ASN A 44 -8.61 -5.74 -1.18
CA ASN A 44 -8.67 -4.29 -1.38
C ASN A 44 -8.55 -3.49 -0.07
N LYS A 45 -9.20 -3.96 1.01
CA LYS A 45 -9.11 -3.33 2.33
C LYS A 45 -7.69 -3.41 2.89
N CYS A 46 -7.06 -4.57 2.79
CA CYS A 46 -5.71 -4.79 3.27
C CYS A 46 -4.70 -3.86 2.58
N LEU A 47 -4.68 -3.88 1.24
CA LEU A 47 -3.75 -3.05 0.45
C LEU A 47 -4.00 -1.55 0.64
N ARG A 48 -5.25 -1.17 0.87
CA ARG A 48 -5.59 0.22 1.22
C ARG A 48 -4.97 0.60 2.57
N ALA A 49 -5.02 -0.27 3.57
CA ALA A 49 -4.42 -0.02 4.87
C ALA A 49 -2.89 0.15 4.77
N GLU A 50 -2.19 -0.76 4.08
CA GLU A 50 -0.75 -0.64 3.85
C GLU A 50 -0.39 0.65 3.10
N ARG A 51 -1.16 1.01 2.06
CA ARG A 51 -0.96 2.27 1.33
C ARG A 51 -1.11 3.48 2.24
N LEU A 52 -2.09 3.48 3.15
CA LEU A 52 -2.30 4.57 4.10
C LEU A 52 -1.15 4.68 5.09
N GLU A 53 -0.68 3.56 5.64
CA GLU A 53 0.46 3.54 6.54
C GLU A 53 1.74 4.08 5.88
N ARG A 54 2.04 3.61 4.66
CA ARG A 54 3.17 4.13 3.88
C ARG A 54 3.04 5.62 3.60
N THR A 55 1.85 6.07 3.23
CA THR A 55 1.59 7.49 2.96
C THR A 55 1.80 8.33 4.22
N ALA A 56 1.39 7.84 5.39
CA ALA A 56 1.61 8.50 6.66
C ALA A 56 3.10 8.62 7.00
N LYS A 57 3.87 7.53 6.88
CA LYS A 57 5.33 7.51 7.07
C LYS A 57 6.03 8.50 6.12
N ASN A 58 5.67 8.49 4.84
CA ASN A 58 6.25 9.41 3.85
C ASN A 58 5.91 10.87 4.17
N ARG A 59 4.70 11.14 4.67
CA ARG A 59 4.27 12.49 5.07
C ARG A 59 5.07 13.01 6.25
N GLU A 60 5.31 12.16 7.24
CA GLU A 60 6.13 12.50 8.41
C GLU A 60 7.58 12.79 8.00
N GLN A 61 8.20 11.91 7.23
CA GLN A 61 9.55 12.14 6.70
C GLN A 61 9.64 13.41 5.85
N ALA A 62 8.61 13.71 5.04
CA ALA A 62 8.57 14.93 4.25
C ALA A 62 8.45 16.18 5.14
N ARG A 63 7.69 16.11 6.24
CA ARG A 63 7.59 17.20 7.23
C ARG A 63 8.96 17.46 7.87
N GLU A 64 9.62 16.43 8.38
CA GLU A 64 10.94 16.55 9.01
C GLU A 64 11.98 17.13 8.04
N LYS A 65 12.00 16.66 6.79
CA LYS A 65 12.89 17.20 5.76
C LYS A 65 12.61 18.68 5.51
N ARG A 66 11.33 19.08 5.42
CA ARG A 66 10.95 20.49 5.23
C ARG A 66 11.37 21.37 6.40
N GLU A 67 11.20 20.90 7.63
CA GLU A 67 11.63 21.63 8.83
C GLU A 67 13.15 21.81 8.87
N LYS A 68 13.91 20.76 8.57
CA LYS A 68 15.38 20.83 8.45
C LYS A 68 15.81 21.81 7.37
N MET A 69 15.23 21.73 6.18
CA MET A 69 15.55 22.66 5.09
C MET A 69 15.21 24.10 5.47
N LYS A 70 14.07 24.34 6.12
CA LYS A 70 13.68 25.68 6.59
C LYS A 70 14.70 26.24 7.58
N ALA A 71 15.15 25.44 8.55
CA ALA A 71 16.18 25.86 9.50
C ALA A 71 17.49 26.24 8.79
N ILE A 72 17.95 25.40 7.84
CA ILE A 72 19.17 25.68 7.05
C ILE A 72 19.03 26.99 6.25
N PHE A 73 17.89 27.20 5.58
CA PHE A 73 17.67 28.45 4.83
C PHE A 73 17.66 29.68 5.75
N GLN A 74 17.05 29.59 6.93
CA GLN A 74 17.07 30.68 7.91
C GLN A 74 18.49 30.99 8.43
N GLU A 75 19.31 29.97 8.63
CA GLU A 75 20.72 30.15 9.01
C GLU A 75 21.52 30.84 7.89
N ILE A 76 21.30 30.45 6.64
CA ILE A 76 21.94 31.10 5.48
C ILE A 76 21.52 32.57 5.40
N ASP A 77 20.22 32.86 5.46
CA ASP A 77 19.70 34.22 5.39
C ASP A 77 20.22 35.12 6.54
N ALA A 78 20.45 34.56 7.72
CA ALA A 78 20.96 35.30 8.88
C ALA A 78 22.48 35.59 8.81
N ASN A 79 23.24 34.84 8.02
CA ASN A 79 24.69 34.98 7.87
C ASN A 79 25.11 35.57 6.50
N SER A 80 24.15 36.00 5.69
CA SER A 80 24.34 36.67 4.39
C SER A 80 24.19 38.18 4.53
#